data_AF-A0A2V5W3R4-F1
#
_entry.id   AF-A0A2V5W3R4-F1
#
_cell.length_a   1.000
_cell.length_b   1.000
_cell.length_c   1.000
_cell.angle_alpha   90.00
_cell.angle_beta   90.00
_cell.angle_gamma   90.00
#
_symmetry.space_group_name_H-M   'P 1'
#
loop_
_entity.id
_entity.type
_entity.pdbx_description
1 polymer ?
#
loop_
_entity_poly.entity_id
_entity_poly.type
_entity_poly.pdbx_seq_one_letter_code
_entity_poly.pdbx_strand_id
1 'polypeptide(L)'
;MDTLTRRNDVRDGVLRFAVTLAMITYVDRVCISQAAPFMQEELGLTAGQMGLAFSAFAWAYALFEIPGGWLGDRIGPRKVLLRVVILWSVFTAATGYVWNLASLIIARFFFGAGEAGCFPNLTKAFMIWLPDHER
;
A
#
# COMPACT_ATOMS: atom_id res chain seq x y z
N MET A 1 31.32 3.62 -21.30
CA MET A 1 29.92 3.15 -21.18
C MET A 1 29.09 4.39 -20.88
N ASP A 2 28.33 4.86 -21.88
CA ASP A 2 27.77 6.22 -21.92
C ASP A 2 26.79 6.52 -20.80
N THR A 3 26.82 7.77 -20.32
CA THR A 3 25.89 8.29 -19.31
C THR A 3 24.41 8.19 -19.72
N LEU A 4 24.14 8.10 -21.03
CA LEU A 4 22.81 7.97 -21.60
C LEU A 4 22.21 6.56 -21.42
N THR A 5 23.00 5.49 -21.58
CA THR A 5 22.52 4.10 -21.38
C THR A 5 22.24 3.80 -19.91
N ARG A 6 23.11 4.27 -18.99
CA ARG A 6 22.90 4.12 -17.54
C ARG A 6 21.61 4.80 -17.05
N ARG A 7 21.20 5.89 -17.68
CA ARG A 7 19.97 6.63 -17.34
C ARG A 7 18.70 5.86 -17.72
N ASN A 8 18.74 5.11 -18.82
CA ASN A 8 17.62 4.27 -19.27
C ASN A 8 17.45 3.03 -18.39
N ASP A 9 18.53 2.34 -18.01
CA ASP A 9 18.44 1.12 -17.18
C ASP A 9 17.84 1.39 -15.79
N VAL A 10 18.20 2.53 -15.18
CA VAL A 10 17.68 2.94 -13.87
C VAL A 10 16.21 3.37 -13.97
N ARG A 11 15.83 4.11 -15.01
CA ARG A 11 14.44 4.50 -15.28
C ARG A 11 13.55 3.27 -15.43
N ASP A 12 13.96 2.31 -16.27
CA ASP A 12 13.20 1.09 -16.50
C ASP A 12 13.09 0.24 -15.22
N GLY A 13 14.12 0.28 -14.37
CA GLY A 13 14.07 -0.33 -13.04
C GLY A 13 13.04 0.31 -12.11
N VAL A 14 12.96 1.65 -12.07
CA VAL A 14 11.96 2.38 -11.28
C VAL A 14 10.55 2.09 -11.79
N LEU A 15 10.37 2.04 -13.12
CA LEU A 15 9.08 1.72 -13.73
C LEU A 15 8.61 0.31 -13.36
N ARG A 16 9.48 -0.70 -13.51
CA ARG A 16 9.18 -2.08 -13.11
C ARG A 16 8.81 -2.16 -11.63
N PHE A 17 9.58 -1.51 -10.77
CA PHE A 17 9.30 -1.45 -9.34
C PHE A 17 7.94 -0.84 -9.05
N ALA A 18 7.62 0.32 -9.64
CA ALA A 18 6.38 1.02 -9.43
C ALA A 18 5.16 0.21 -9.89
N VAL A 19 5.25 -0.44 -11.06
CA VAL A 19 4.21 -1.32 -11.59
C VAL A 19 3.99 -2.54 -10.68
N THR A 20 5.06 -3.21 -10.27
CA THR A 20 4.96 -4.35 -9.33
C THR A 20 4.32 -3.92 -8.01
N LEU A 21 4.70 -2.75 -7.49
CA LEU A 21 4.18 -2.22 -6.25
C LEU A 21 2.67 -1.92 -6.36
N ALA A 22 2.23 -1.32 -7.47
CA ALA A 22 0.80 -1.12 -7.76
C ALA A 22 0.03 -2.44 -7.87
N MET A 23 0.61 -3.46 -8.53
CA MET A 23 -0.02 -4.79 -8.61
C MET A 23 -0.19 -5.42 -7.23
N ILE A 24 0.86 -5.41 -6.39
CA ILE A 24 0.79 -5.97 -5.04
C ILE A 24 -0.29 -5.26 -4.22
N THR A 25 -0.36 -3.94 -4.32
CA THR A 25 -1.36 -3.14 -3.60
C THR A 25 -2.79 -3.55 -3.98
N TYR A 26 -3.02 -3.84 -5.26
CA TYR A 26 -4.31 -4.34 -5.74
C TYR A 26 -4.60 -5.76 -5.23
N VAL A 27 -3.61 -6.65 -5.28
CA VAL A 27 -3.73 -8.03 -4.76
C VAL A 27 -4.09 -8.01 -3.27
N ASP A 28 -3.42 -7.20 -2.45
CA ASP A 28 -3.71 -7.12 -1.01
C ASP A 28 -5.16 -6.72 -0.72
N ARG A 29 -5.73 -5.80 -1.52
CA ARG A 29 -7.14 -5.37 -1.39
C ARG A 29 -8.13 -6.47 -1.80
N VAL A 30 -7.81 -7.24 -2.82
CA VAL A 30 -8.66 -8.34 -3.28
C VAL A 30 -8.57 -9.53 -2.32
N CYS A 31 -7.38 -9.86 -1.83
CA CYS A 31 -7.15 -11.02 -0.97
C CYS A 31 -8.03 -11.03 0.28
N ILE A 32 -8.16 -9.90 0.98
CA ILE A 32 -9.04 -9.88 2.17
C ILE A 32 -10.53 -10.01 1.81
N SER A 33 -10.95 -9.45 0.68
CA SER A 33 -12.34 -9.56 0.23
C SER A 33 -12.69 -11.02 -0.08
N GLN A 34 -11.76 -11.76 -0.67
CA GLN A 34 -11.89 -13.21 -0.91
C GLN A 34 -11.82 -14.04 0.39
N ALA A 35 -11.00 -13.62 1.35
CA ALA A 35 -10.87 -14.29 2.64
C ALA A 35 -12.05 -14.02 3.59
N ALA A 36 -12.85 -12.98 3.34
CA ALA A 36 -13.90 -12.51 4.24
C ALA A 36 -14.91 -13.58 4.67
N PRO A 37 -15.44 -14.46 3.79
CA PRO A 37 -16.38 -15.50 4.21
C PRO A 37 -15.74 -16.50 5.19
N PHE A 38 -14.49 -16.88 4.95
CA PHE A 38 -13.75 -17.80 5.82
C PHE A 38 -13.45 -17.16 7.19
N MET A 39 -13.04 -15.88 7.19
CA MET A 39 -12.82 -15.15 8.43
C MET A 39 -14.12 -14.97 9.24
N GLN A 40 -15.27 -14.81 8.57
CA GLN A 40 -16.57 -14.75 9.23
C GLN A 40 -16.90 -16.07 9.93
N GLU A 41 -16.66 -17.19 9.25
CA GLU A 41 -16.91 -18.53 9.80
C GLU A 41 -15.99 -18.85 10.97
N GLU A 42 -14.67 -18.65 10.82
CA GLU A 42 -13.68 -18.98 11.86
C GLU A 42 -13.77 -18.09 13.10
N LEU A 43 -14.04 -16.79 12.91
CA LEU A 43 -14.08 -15.81 14.01
C LEU A 43 -15.50 -15.55 14.51
N GLY A 44 -16.51 -16.19 13.93
CA GLY A 44 -17.93 -15.96 14.25
C GLY A 44 -18.38 -14.52 13.97
N LEU A 45 -17.82 -13.86 12.95
CA LEU A 45 -18.12 -12.47 12.64
C LEU A 45 -19.33 -12.34 11.73
N THR A 46 -20.14 -11.32 11.97
CA THR A 46 -21.24 -10.94 11.07
C THR A 46 -20.72 -10.15 9.86
N ALA A 47 -21.52 -10.10 8.79
CA ALA A 47 -21.23 -9.27 7.62
C ALA A 47 -21.03 -7.78 7.98
N GLY A 48 -21.82 -7.25 8.92
CA GLY A 48 -21.66 -5.88 9.41
C GLY A 48 -20.31 -5.65 10.09
N GLN A 49 -19.83 -6.63 10.87
CA GLN A 49 -18.53 -6.56 11.53
C GLN A 49 -17.36 -6.62 10.54
N MET A 50 -17.44 -7.43 9.49
CA MET A 50 -16.46 -7.36 8.39
C MET A 50 -16.49 -6.00 7.68
N GLY A 51 -17.69 -5.43 7.50
CA GLY A 51 -17.85 -4.06 7.00
C GLY A 51 -17.13 -3.01 7.85
N LEU A 52 -17.11 -3.18 9.18
CA LEU A 52 -16.33 -2.31 10.07
C LEU A 52 -14.82 -2.46 9.85
N ALA A 53 -14.32 -3.67 9.65
CA ALA A 53 -12.90 -3.91 9.34
C ALA A 53 -12.47 -3.27 8.00
N PHE A 54 -13.31 -3.37 6.97
CA PHE A 54 -13.08 -2.69 5.69
C PHE A 54 -13.15 -1.17 5.81
N SER A 55 -14.09 -0.67 6.62
CA SER A 55 -14.22 0.77 6.89
C SER A 55 -13.02 1.32 7.66
N ALA A 56 -12.48 0.55 8.61
CA ALA A 56 -11.28 0.95 9.36
C ALA A 56 -10.07 1.15 8.44
N PHE A 57 -9.89 0.27 7.46
CA PHE A 57 -8.91 0.47 6.40
C PHE A 57 -9.17 1.75 5.61
N ALA A 58 -10.40 1.95 5.12
CA ALA A 58 -10.74 3.11 4.29
C ALA A 58 -10.49 4.45 5.01
N TRP A 59 -10.90 4.54 6.28
CA TRP A 59 -10.67 5.73 7.11
C TRP A 59 -9.19 5.98 7.38
N ALA A 60 -8.43 4.94 7.71
CA ALA A 60 -7.00 5.06 7.91
C ALA A 60 -6.31 5.51 6.61
N TYR A 61 -6.62 4.85 5.50
CA TYR A 61 -6.06 5.19 4.19
C TYR A 61 -6.32 6.66 3.85
N ALA A 62 -7.58 7.11 3.94
CA ALA A 62 -7.95 8.49 3.64
C ALA A 62 -7.25 9.52 4.57
N LEU A 63 -7.17 9.23 5.87
CA LEU A 63 -6.55 10.14 6.83
C LEU A 63 -5.03 10.26 6.62
N PHE A 64 -4.36 9.15 6.32
CA PHE A 64 -2.91 9.09 6.18
C PHE A 64 -2.42 9.34 4.75
N GLU A 65 -3.31 9.46 3.76
CA GLU A 65 -2.93 9.72 2.36
C GLU A 65 -2.28 11.09 2.20
N ILE A 66 -2.86 12.15 2.79
CA ILE A 66 -2.30 13.51 2.73
C ILE A 66 -0.96 13.59 3.49
N PRO A 67 -0.85 13.13 4.77
CA PRO A 67 0.43 13.08 5.46
C PRO A 67 1.49 12.23 4.76
N GLY A 68 1.10 11.08 4.18
CA GLY A 68 2.00 10.19 3.46
C GLY A 68 2.56 10.81 2.18
N GLY A 69 1.71 11.55 1.44
CA GLY A 69 2.14 12.37 0.31
C GLY A 69 3.11 13.47 0.73
N TRP A 70 2.76 14.25 1.76
CA TRP A 70 3.61 15.32 2.29
C TRP A 70 4.98 14.81 2.80
N LEU A 71 5.01 13.63 3.42
CA LEU A 71 6.27 13.01 3.82
C LEU A 71 7.15 12.71 2.59
N GLY A 72 6.54 12.33 1.47
CA GLY A 72 7.18 12.17 0.17
C GLY A 72 7.89 13.43 -0.31
N ASP A 73 7.27 14.58 -0.10
CA ASP A 73 7.84 15.89 -0.43
C ASP A 73 9.08 16.19 0.41
N ARG A 74 9.08 15.79 1.68
CA ARG A 74 10.11 16.17 2.64
C ARG A 74 11.35 15.29 2.63
N ILE A 75 11.18 13.97 2.54
CA ILE A 75 12.29 12.99 2.62
C ILE A 75 12.53 12.22 1.32
N GLY A 76 11.71 12.46 0.30
CA GLY A 76 11.82 11.89 -1.04
C GLY A 76 11.03 10.58 -1.21
N PRO A 77 10.49 10.32 -2.42
CA PRO A 77 9.55 9.22 -2.67
C PRO A 77 10.17 7.84 -2.43
N ARG A 78 11.47 7.66 -2.74
CA ARG A 78 12.16 6.38 -2.53
C ARG A 78 12.14 5.92 -1.06
N LYS A 79 12.40 6.83 -0.12
CA LYS A 79 12.44 6.49 1.32
C LYS A 79 11.04 6.22 1.86
N VAL A 80 10.03 6.93 1.36
CA VAL A 80 8.64 6.73 1.77
C VAL A 80 8.10 5.42 1.23
N LEU A 81 8.29 5.12 -0.06
CA LEU A 81 7.85 3.85 -0.66
C LEU A 81 8.45 2.63 0.04
N LEU A 82 9.73 2.70 0.46
CA LEU A 82 10.36 1.64 1.26
C LEU A 82 9.66 1.42 2.60
N ARG A 83 9.30 2.50 3.30
CA ARG A 83 8.60 2.42 4.60
C ARG A 83 7.19 1.89 4.44
N VAL A 84 6.49 2.34 3.40
CA VAL A 84 5.14 1.88 3.03
C VAL A 84 5.14 0.37 2.81
N VAL A 85 6.05 -0.14 1.98
CA VAL A 85 6.16 -1.59 1.70
C VAL A 85 6.45 -2.39 2.98
N ILE A 86 7.38 -1.92 3.81
CA ILE A 86 7.73 -2.60 5.07
C ILE A 86 6.52 -2.61 6.02
N LEU A 87 5.89 -1.45 6.24
CA LEU A 87 4.76 -1.32 7.16
C LEU A 87 3.58 -2.15 6.70
N TRP A 88 3.17 -2.03 5.43
CA TRP A 88 2.06 -2.85 4.93
C TRP A 88 2.39 -4.33 5.08
N SER A 89 3.62 -4.75 4.78
CA SER A 89 3.98 -6.19 4.75
C SER A 89 3.90 -6.80 6.13
N VAL A 90 4.36 -6.05 7.14
CA VAL A 90 4.24 -6.44 8.55
C VAL A 90 2.76 -6.60 8.94
N PHE A 91 1.89 -5.66 8.56
CA PHE A 91 0.47 -5.73 8.92
C PHE A 91 -0.32 -6.75 8.09
N THR A 92 0.06 -7.02 6.84
CA THR A 92 -0.46 -8.14 6.04
C THR A 92 -0.16 -9.46 6.73
N ALA A 93 1.09 -9.67 7.15
CA ALA A 93 1.48 -10.86 7.91
C ALA A 93 0.75 -10.94 9.27
N ALA A 94 0.66 -9.82 10.00
CA ALA A 94 -0.05 -9.75 11.28
C ALA A 94 -1.54 -10.10 11.15
N THR A 95 -2.14 -9.88 9.96
CA THR A 95 -3.54 -10.24 9.72
C THR A 95 -3.76 -11.75 9.69
N GLY A 96 -2.73 -12.53 9.38
CA GLY A 96 -2.80 -14.00 9.51
C GLY A 96 -2.88 -14.49 10.95
N TYR A 97 -2.66 -13.62 11.95
CA TYR A 97 -2.68 -13.95 13.37
C TYR A 97 -3.85 -13.31 14.12
N VAL A 98 -4.86 -12.78 13.44
CA VAL A 98 -6.03 -12.16 14.11
C VAL A 98 -6.93 -13.24 14.72
N TRP A 99 -7.51 -12.94 15.89
CA TRP A 99 -8.33 -13.90 16.64
C TRP A 99 -9.71 -13.35 17.04
N ASN A 100 -9.99 -12.07 16.76
CA ASN A 100 -11.28 -11.45 16.99
C ASN A 100 -11.45 -10.18 16.15
N LEU A 101 -12.64 -9.59 16.18
CA LEU A 101 -12.95 -8.35 15.46
C LEU A 101 -12.00 -7.19 15.78
N ALA A 102 -11.67 -6.98 17.05
CA ALA A 102 -10.83 -5.86 17.46
C ALA A 102 -9.41 -5.99 16.88
N SER A 103 -8.82 -7.19 16.96
CA SER A 103 -7.51 -7.48 16.36
C SER A 103 -7.52 -7.29 14.84
N LEU A 104 -8.62 -7.67 14.18
CA LEU A 104 -8.81 -7.45 12.74
C LEU A 104 -8.91 -5.96 12.40
N ILE A 105 -9.72 -5.19 13.13
CA ILE A 105 -9.86 -3.74 12.93
C ILE A 105 -8.53 -3.03 13.12
N ILE A 106 -7.78 -3.37 14.17
CA ILE A 106 -6.47 -2.79 14.46
C ILE A 106 -5.48 -3.13 13.32
N ALA A 107 -5.41 -4.39 12.92
CA ALA A 107 -4.54 -4.82 11.82
C ALA A 107 -4.90 -4.10 10.51
N ARG A 108 -6.19 -3.95 10.21
CA ARG A 108 -6.68 -3.24 9.00
C ARG A 108 -6.43 -1.74 9.03
N PHE A 109 -6.60 -1.11 10.19
CA PHE A 109 -6.31 0.30 10.37
C PHE A 109 -4.83 0.60 10.10
N PHE A 110 -3.93 -0.16 10.74
CA PHE A 110 -2.49 0.04 10.54
C PHE A 110 -2.02 -0.38 9.16
N PHE A 111 -2.61 -1.43 8.57
CA PHE A 111 -2.39 -1.76 7.16
C PHE A 111 -2.78 -0.59 6.25
N GLY A 112 -3.97 -0.01 6.44
CA GLY A 112 -4.42 1.17 5.67
C GLY A 112 -3.54 2.39 5.86
N ALA A 113 -3.10 2.67 7.09
CA ALA A 113 -2.16 3.74 7.38
C ALA A 113 -0.76 3.49 6.78
N GLY A 114 -0.33 2.24 6.71
CA GLY A 114 0.95 1.84 6.11
C GLY A 114 0.94 1.87 4.58
N GLU A 115 -0.18 1.48 3.96
CA GLU A 115 -0.40 1.57 2.51
C GLU A 115 -0.62 3.02 2.05
N ALA A 116 -1.14 3.88 2.94
CA ALA A 116 -1.37 5.28 2.65
C ALA A 116 -0.10 6.00 2.19
N GLY A 117 -0.22 6.81 1.15
CA GLY A 117 0.92 7.50 0.55
C GLY A 117 1.66 6.68 -0.52
N CYS A 118 1.32 5.41 -0.73
CA CYS A 118 1.82 4.62 -1.86
C CYS A 118 1.62 5.35 -3.20
N PHE A 119 0.35 5.61 -3.57
CA PHE A 119 0.01 6.23 -4.85
C PHE A 119 0.55 7.65 -5.03
N PRO A 120 0.42 8.58 -4.05
CA PRO A 120 1.05 9.90 -4.14
C PRO A 120 2.55 9.84 -4.43
N ASN A 121 3.27 8.93 -3.76
CA ASN A 121 4.71 8.79 -3.93
C ASN A 121 5.10 8.05 -5.22
N LEU A 122 4.28 7.10 -5.69
CA LEU A 122 4.44 6.46 -7.00
C LEU A 122 4.26 7.48 -8.12
N THR A 123 3.20 8.28 -8.09
CA THR A 123 2.96 9.34 -9.08
C THR A 123 4.11 10.34 -9.09
N LYS A 124 4.60 10.75 -7.91
CA LYS A 124 5.80 11.60 -7.83
C LYS A 124 7.05 10.94 -8.38
N ALA A 125 7.26 9.64 -8.13
CA ALA A 125 8.38 8.91 -8.72
C ALA A 125 8.28 8.89 -10.25
N PHE A 126 7.10 8.66 -10.82
CA PHE A 126 6.89 8.76 -12.27
C PHE A 126 7.17 10.17 -12.79
N MET A 127 6.68 11.22 -12.13
CA MET A 127 6.96 12.60 -12.53
C MET A 127 8.44 13.00 -12.48
N ILE A 128 9.26 12.34 -11.67
CA ILE A 128 10.70 12.62 -11.60
C ILE A 128 11.45 11.85 -12.70
N TRP A 129 11.02 10.64 -13.03
CA TRP A 129 11.78 9.72 -13.88
C TRP A 129 11.27 9.59 -15.31
N LEU A 130 10.00 9.92 -15.61
CA LEU A 130 9.46 9.94 -16.97
C LEU A 130 9.62 11.32 -17.64
N PRO A 131 10.09 11.38 -18.89
CA PRO A 131 10.02 12.56 -19.75
C PRO A 131 8.58 12.98 -20.07
N ASP A 132 8.33 14.27 -20.30
CA ASP A 132 6.98 14.81 -20.58
C ASP A 132 6.26 14.19 -21.77
N HIS A 133 6.99 13.60 -22.74
CA HIS A 133 6.40 12.94 -23.90
C HIS A 133 6.02 11.46 -23.65
N GLU A 134 6.45 10.88 -22.53
CA GLU A 134 6.11 9.50 -22.11
C GLU A 134 5.09 9.49 -20.95
N ARG A 135 4.72 10.66 -20.41
CA ARG A 135 3.78 10.83 -19.28
C ARG A 135 2.33 10.69 -19.70
#